data_AF-A0A535DZS8-F1
#
_entry.id   AF-A0A535DZS8-F1
#
_cell.length_a   1.000
_cell.length_b   1.000
_cell.length_c   1.000
_cell.angle_alpha   90.00
_cell.angle_beta   90.00
_cell.angle_gamma   90.00
#
_symmetry.space_group_name_H-M   'P 1'
#
loop_
_entity.id
_entity.type
_entity.pdbx_description
1 polymer ?
#
loop_
_entity_poly.entity_id
_entity_poly.type
_entity_poly.pdbx_seq_one_letter_code
_entity_poly.pdbx_strand_id
1 'polypeptide(L)'
;MVDTVLSSRSREVVVSIDRPFVIIGERINPTGRKVLAAEMKEGRMDRVRADAIAQVAAGAHMLDINAGIPMADEPALLVAAIRAVCEVTDAPVCIDSSIVEALEAGLSAYQGKALVNSVTAEEERMERILPLVKKHGAAVIGMANDETGISMVPEERLALARRIIERAADHGIPQHDVIIDPIAMTVAA
;
A
#
# COMPACT_ATOMS: atom_id res chain seq x y z
N MET A 1 -14.05 -19.12 -3.68
CA MET A 1 -12.62 -18.81 -3.51
C MET A 1 -12.54 -17.34 -3.13
N VAL A 2 -11.78 -17.02 -2.08
CA VAL A 2 -11.60 -15.66 -1.56
C VAL A 2 -10.24 -15.19 -2.07
N ASP A 3 -10.18 -14.81 -3.34
CA ASP A 3 -8.95 -14.40 -4.01
C ASP A 3 -8.94 -12.86 -4.11
N THR A 4 -7.89 -12.21 -3.60
CA THR A 4 -7.64 -10.79 -3.86
C THR A 4 -6.88 -10.68 -5.18
N VAL A 5 -7.52 -10.16 -6.22
CA VAL A 5 -6.86 -9.93 -7.51
C VAL A 5 -6.39 -8.47 -7.58
N LEU A 6 -5.09 -8.28 -7.71
CA LEU A 6 -4.40 -7.00 -7.89
C LEU A 6 -3.87 -6.96 -9.32
N SER A 7 -3.93 -5.80 -9.98
CA SER A 7 -3.58 -5.74 -11.40
C SER A 7 -2.91 -4.44 -11.78
N SER A 8 -2.03 -4.53 -12.77
CA SER A 8 -1.54 -3.42 -13.57
C SER A 8 -2.26 -3.40 -14.93
N ARG A 9 -1.72 -2.67 -15.90
CA ARG A 9 -2.24 -2.64 -17.27
C ARG A 9 -2.16 -3.98 -18.00
N SER A 10 -1.21 -4.85 -17.66
CA SER A 10 -0.92 -6.08 -18.42
C SER A 10 -0.67 -7.31 -17.57
N ARG A 11 -0.67 -7.19 -16.23
CA ARG A 11 -0.35 -8.28 -15.32
C ARG A 11 -1.28 -8.30 -14.13
N GLU A 12 -1.61 -9.50 -13.68
CA GLU A 12 -2.35 -9.75 -12.45
C GLU A 12 -1.46 -10.47 -11.42
N VAL A 13 -1.70 -10.16 -10.15
CA VAL A 13 -1.17 -10.87 -9.00
C VAL A 13 -2.35 -11.26 -8.13
N VAL A 14 -2.40 -12.53 -7.73
CA VAL A 14 -3.49 -13.05 -6.92
C VAL A 14 -2.97 -13.41 -5.54
N VAL A 15 -3.46 -12.71 -4.52
CA VAL A 15 -3.23 -13.06 -3.11
C VAL A 15 -4.32 -14.04 -2.69
N SER A 16 -3.93 -15.24 -2.27
CA SER A 16 -4.85 -16.31 -1.89
C SER A 16 -4.16 -17.31 -0.98
N ILE A 17 -4.93 -17.97 -0.11
CA ILE A 17 -4.43 -19.02 0.79
C ILE A 17 -3.99 -20.29 0.05
N ASP A 18 -4.52 -20.51 -1.16
CA ASP A 18 -4.27 -21.71 -1.95
C ASP A 18 -3.20 -21.50 -3.05
N ARG A 19 -2.53 -20.33 -3.04
CA ARG A 19 -1.53 -19.94 -4.03
C ARG A 19 -0.16 -19.65 -3.38
N PRO A 20 0.94 -19.64 -4.15
CA PRO A 20 2.25 -19.26 -3.62
C PRO A 20 2.27 -17.87 -2.98
N PHE A 21 3.17 -17.69 -2.02
CA PHE A 21 3.35 -16.43 -1.31
C PHE A 21 3.67 -15.27 -2.27
N VAL A 22 2.94 -14.16 -2.11
CA VAL A 22 3.15 -12.94 -2.89
C VAL A 22 4.18 -12.05 -2.19
N ILE A 23 5.24 -11.72 -2.92
CA ILE A 23 6.32 -10.85 -2.44
C ILE A 23 6.04 -9.42 -2.90
N ILE A 24 5.88 -8.49 -1.95
CA ILE A 24 5.79 -7.04 -2.18
C ILE A 24 7.17 -6.44 -1.90
N GLY A 25 7.80 -5.82 -2.91
CA GLY A 25 9.09 -5.17 -2.75
C GLY A 25 8.98 -3.82 -2.03
N GLU A 26 9.73 -3.63 -0.95
CA GLU A 26 9.64 -2.47 -0.03
C GLU A 26 10.62 -1.31 -0.35
N ARG A 27 11.56 -1.49 -1.28
CA ARG A 27 12.72 -0.60 -1.35
C ARG A 27 12.38 0.81 -1.80
N ILE A 28 11.27 1.05 -2.50
CA ILE A 28 10.88 2.37 -2.99
C ILE A 28 10.21 3.14 -1.83
N ASN A 29 11.03 3.42 -0.81
CA ASN A 29 10.65 4.14 0.39
C ASN A 29 11.80 5.08 0.79
N PRO A 30 11.60 6.41 0.79
CA PRO A 30 12.65 7.37 1.12
C PRO A 30 13.02 7.39 2.61
N THR A 31 12.23 6.77 3.48
CA THR A 31 12.51 6.69 4.92
C THR A 31 13.88 6.03 5.16
N GLY A 32 14.78 6.76 5.82
CA GLY A 32 16.17 6.31 6.07
C GLY A 32 17.08 6.32 4.83
N ARG A 33 16.55 6.54 3.61
CA ARG A 33 17.30 6.53 2.34
C ARG A 33 17.58 7.95 1.85
N LYS A 34 18.53 8.63 2.50
CA LYS A 34 18.87 10.06 2.26
C LYS A 34 19.07 10.42 0.77
N VAL A 35 19.75 9.57 0.01
CA VAL A 35 20.03 9.82 -1.42
C VAL A 35 18.75 9.72 -2.26
N LEU A 36 17.92 8.69 -2.03
CA LEU A 36 16.63 8.56 -2.70
C LEU A 36 15.73 9.76 -2.40
N ALA A 37 15.65 10.14 -1.12
CA ALA A 37 14.83 11.26 -0.69
C ALA A 37 15.25 12.60 -1.35
N ALA A 38 16.56 12.85 -1.47
CA ALA A 38 17.06 14.04 -2.14
C ALA A 38 16.76 14.04 -3.64
N GLU A 39 17.00 12.92 -4.32
CA GLU A 39 16.72 12.78 -5.75
C GLU A 39 15.23 12.94 -6.08
N MET A 40 14.34 12.29 -5.30
CA MET A 40 12.89 12.42 -5.48
C MET A 40 12.42 13.86 -5.30
N LYS A 41 12.93 14.58 -4.27
CA LYS A 41 12.62 16.01 -4.03
C LYS A 41 12.99 16.91 -5.21
N GLU A 42 14.04 16.56 -5.94
CA GLU A 42 14.48 17.27 -7.14
C GLU A 42 13.77 16.79 -8.42
N GLY A 43 12.78 15.90 -8.30
CA GLY A 43 12.05 15.29 -9.43
C GLY A 43 12.86 14.22 -10.18
N ARG A 44 14.02 13.80 -9.65
CA ARG A 44 14.88 12.78 -10.25
C ARG A 44 14.42 11.39 -9.81
N MET A 45 13.81 10.66 -10.74
CA MET A 45 13.21 9.34 -10.48
C MET A 45 14.05 8.15 -10.98
N ASP A 46 15.31 8.38 -11.39
CA ASP A 46 16.16 7.32 -11.95
C ASP A 46 16.44 6.20 -10.93
N ARG A 47 16.62 6.56 -9.65
CA ARG A 47 16.77 5.56 -8.59
C ARG A 47 15.49 4.80 -8.31
N VAL A 48 14.32 5.44 -8.40
CA VAL A 48 13.02 4.77 -8.28
C VAL A 48 12.89 3.71 -9.37
N ARG A 49 13.20 4.06 -10.63
CA ARG A 49 13.23 3.12 -11.76
C ARG A 49 14.23 1.98 -11.54
N ALA A 50 15.43 2.29 -11.09
CA ALA A 50 16.46 1.29 -10.83
C ALA A 50 16.06 0.31 -9.70
N ASP A 51 15.49 0.82 -8.60
CA ASP A 51 15.00 -0.01 -7.50
C ASP A 51 13.79 -0.86 -7.94
N ALA A 52 12.90 -0.34 -8.80
CA ALA A 52 11.80 -1.13 -9.37
C ALA A 52 12.29 -2.32 -10.19
N ILE A 53 13.22 -2.08 -11.13
CA ILE A 53 13.84 -3.13 -11.96
C ILE A 53 14.54 -4.16 -11.09
N ALA A 54 15.36 -3.71 -10.14
CA ALA A 54 16.14 -4.59 -9.28
C ALA A 54 15.26 -5.49 -8.40
N GLN A 55 14.16 -4.96 -7.85
CA GLN A 55 13.25 -5.73 -7.01
C GLN A 55 12.48 -6.78 -7.81
N VAL A 56 11.98 -6.42 -9.00
CA VAL A 56 11.29 -7.39 -9.88
C VAL A 56 12.25 -8.49 -10.34
N ALA A 57 13.49 -8.12 -10.69
CA ALA A 57 14.53 -9.10 -11.04
C ALA A 57 14.90 -10.02 -9.85
N ALA A 58 14.75 -9.53 -8.62
CA ALA A 58 14.96 -10.31 -7.39
C ALA A 58 13.73 -11.15 -6.97
N GLY A 59 12.63 -11.12 -7.73
CA GLY A 59 11.44 -11.95 -7.48
C GLY A 59 10.28 -11.22 -6.81
N ALA A 60 10.31 -9.89 -6.69
CA ALA A 60 9.13 -9.14 -6.26
C ALA A 60 8.00 -9.31 -7.28
N HIS A 61 6.80 -9.64 -6.79
CA HIS A 61 5.60 -9.81 -7.59
C HIS A 61 4.84 -8.48 -7.73
N MET A 62 4.94 -7.65 -6.70
CA MET A 62 4.37 -6.31 -6.60
C MET A 62 5.40 -5.36 -5.99
N LEU A 63 5.17 -4.06 -6.12
CA LEU A 63 6.06 -3.04 -5.57
C LEU A 63 5.28 -2.09 -4.65
N ASP A 64 5.72 -1.97 -3.41
CA ASP A 64 5.31 -0.92 -2.50
C ASP A 64 6.02 0.38 -2.88
N ILE A 65 5.25 1.47 -2.93
CA ILE A 65 5.72 2.78 -3.35
C ILE A 65 5.28 3.80 -2.31
N ASN A 66 6.26 4.32 -1.58
CA ASN A 66 6.12 5.37 -0.58
C ASN A 66 6.85 6.64 -1.06
N ALA A 67 6.24 7.81 -0.83
CA ALA A 67 6.85 9.10 -1.14
C ALA A 67 6.84 10.08 0.05
N GLY A 68 6.75 9.54 1.28
CA GLY A 68 6.74 10.28 2.53
C GLY A 68 8.08 10.95 2.80
N ILE A 69 8.23 12.18 2.31
CA ILE A 69 9.43 12.98 2.55
C ILE A 69 9.05 14.25 3.32
N PRO A 70 9.66 14.51 4.49
CA PRO A 70 9.35 15.70 5.26
C PRO A 70 9.48 16.99 4.43
N MET A 71 8.46 17.86 4.58
CA MET A 71 8.35 19.17 3.92
C MET A 71 8.19 19.14 2.39
N ALA A 72 7.94 17.97 1.79
CA ALA A 72 7.69 17.84 0.36
C ALA A 72 6.18 17.71 0.05
N ASP A 73 5.81 17.96 -1.20
CA ASP A 73 4.48 17.65 -1.74
C ASP A 73 4.39 16.15 -2.02
N GLU A 74 4.00 15.39 -0.99
CA GLU A 74 3.87 13.93 -1.07
C GLU A 74 2.86 13.48 -2.14
N PRO A 75 1.66 14.08 -2.29
CA PRO A 75 0.77 13.73 -3.40
C PRO A 75 1.42 13.82 -4.79
N ALA A 76 2.12 14.92 -5.07
CA ALA A 76 2.79 15.09 -6.37
C ALA A 76 3.94 14.10 -6.56
N LEU A 77 4.74 13.87 -5.51
CA LEU A 77 5.86 12.94 -5.54
C LEU A 77 5.42 11.49 -5.71
N LEU A 78 4.35 11.08 -5.02
CA LEU A 78 3.81 9.73 -5.10
C LEU A 78 3.32 9.42 -6.51
N VAL A 79 2.59 10.36 -7.13
CA VAL A 79 2.17 10.25 -8.53
C VAL A 79 3.37 10.13 -9.47
N ALA A 80 4.40 10.94 -9.27
CA ALA A 80 5.61 10.88 -10.09
C ALA A 80 6.37 9.55 -9.92
N ALA A 81 6.46 9.03 -8.69
CA ALA A 81 7.06 7.74 -8.40
C ALA A 81 6.28 6.57 -9.03
N ILE A 82 4.95 6.54 -8.88
CA ILE A 82 4.07 5.52 -9.51
C ILE A 82 4.27 5.52 -11.02
N ARG A 83 4.27 6.69 -11.67
CA ARG A 83 4.49 6.80 -13.12
C ARG A 83 5.87 6.28 -13.52
N ALA A 84 6.92 6.64 -12.79
CA ALA A 84 8.28 6.18 -13.06
C ALA A 84 8.40 4.65 -12.91
N VAL A 85 7.74 4.03 -11.93
CA VAL A 85 7.68 2.57 -11.79
C VAL A 85 6.98 1.93 -13.00
N CYS A 86 5.80 2.44 -13.37
CA CYS A 86 5.02 1.93 -14.50
C CYS A 86 5.71 2.08 -15.87
N GLU A 87 6.71 2.95 -16.00
CA GLU A 87 7.51 3.07 -17.23
C GLU A 87 8.46 1.88 -17.44
N VAL A 88 8.87 1.19 -16.38
CA VAL A 88 9.95 0.19 -16.42
C VAL A 88 9.50 -1.22 -16.04
N THR A 89 8.31 -1.38 -15.49
CA THR A 89 7.75 -2.69 -15.13
C THR A 89 6.23 -2.70 -15.21
N ASP A 90 5.67 -3.89 -15.39
CA ASP A 90 4.23 -4.16 -15.32
C ASP A 90 3.80 -4.77 -13.98
N ALA A 91 4.67 -4.81 -12.97
CA ALA A 91 4.30 -5.28 -11.64
C ALA A 91 3.16 -4.41 -11.05
N PRO A 92 2.10 -5.01 -10.47
CA PRO A 92 1.10 -4.25 -9.75
C PRO A 92 1.69 -3.49 -8.56
N VAL A 93 1.08 -2.37 -8.17
CA VAL A 93 1.62 -1.50 -7.12
C VAL A 93 0.80 -1.54 -5.83
N CYS A 94 1.52 -1.41 -4.73
CA CYS A 94 1.00 -1.12 -3.40
C CYS A 94 1.30 0.36 -3.11
N ILE A 95 0.28 1.18 -2.95
CA ILE A 95 0.38 2.63 -2.76
C ILE A 95 0.46 2.89 -1.26
N ASP A 96 1.64 3.28 -0.78
CA ASP A 96 1.93 3.49 0.63
C ASP A 96 1.97 4.98 0.99
N SER A 97 1.02 5.41 1.82
CA SER A 97 0.98 6.77 2.35
C SER A 97 0.10 6.86 3.59
N SER A 98 0.53 7.72 4.53
CA SER A 98 -0.29 8.15 5.68
C SER A 98 -1.19 9.35 5.36
N ILE A 99 -0.96 10.02 4.24
CA ILE A 99 -1.71 11.20 3.76
C ILE A 99 -2.81 10.75 2.80
N VAL A 100 -4.06 11.06 3.14
CA VAL A 100 -5.26 10.68 2.37
C VAL A 100 -5.24 11.27 0.96
N GLU A 101 -4.81 12.53 0.85
CA GLU A 101 -4.70 13.26 -0.41
C GLU A 101 -3.67 12.62 -1.35
N ALA A 102 -2.60 12.04 -0.79
CA ALA A 102 -1.60 11.32 -1.58
C ALA A 102 -2.14 9.96 -2.05
N LEU A 103 -2.87 9.23 -1.20
CA LEU A 103 -3.56 8.01 -1.61
C LEU A 103 -4.54 8.26 -2.75
N GLU A 104 -5.38 9.29 -2.65
CA GLU A 104 -6.32 9.66 -3.72
C GLU A 104 -5.59 10.04 -5.02
N ALA A 105 -4.53 10.85 -4.94
CA ALA A 105 -3.74 11.23 -6.09
C ALA A 105 -3.07 10.02 -6.77
N GLY A 106 -2.49 9.12 -5.98
CA GLY A 106 -1.86 7.89 -6.47
C GLY A 106 -2.87 6.95 -7.14
N LEU A 107 -4.01 6.69 -6.49
CA LEU A 107 -5.09 5.88 -7.03
C LEU A 107 -5.68 6.46 -8.32
N SER A 108 -5.77 7.79 -8.41
CA SER A 108 -6.24 8.48 -9.63
C SER A 108 -5.24 8.38 -10.79
N ALA A 109 -3.95 8.27 -10.50
CA ALA A 109 -2.90 8.17 -11.50
C ALA A 109 -2.62 6.73 -11.96
N TYR A 110 -3.08 5.72 -11.21
CA TYR A 110 -2.80 4.32 -11.47
C TYR A 110 -3.82 3.69 -12.43
N GLN A 111 -3.35 2.74 -13.25
CA GLN A 111 -4.20 1.96 -14.16
C GLN A 111 -4.11 0.48 -13.83
N GLY A 112 -5.20 -0.04 -13.29
CA GLY A 112 -5.30 -1.39 -12.74
C GLY A 112 -5.92 -1.33 -11.34
N LYS A 113 -5.91 -2.45 -10.64
CA LYS A 113 -6.39 -2.58 -9.26
C LYS A 113 -5.20 -2.55 -8.30
N ALA A 114 -4.98 -1.40 -7.67
CA ALA A 114 -3.92 -1.19 -6.68
C ALA A 114 -4.28 -1.82 -5.32
N LEU A 115 -3.25 -2.00 -4.50
CA LEU A 115 -3.38 -2.23 -3.05
C LEU A 115 -3.10 -0.91 -2.31
N VAL A 116 -4.00 -0.47 -1.43
CA VAL A 116 -3.79 0.71 -0.57
C VAL A 116 -3.13 0.28 0.73
N ASN A 117 -1.99 0.90 1.06
CA ASN A 117 -1.27 0.73 2.32
C ASN A 117 -1.27 2.08 3.07
N SER A 118 -2.07 2.25 4.12
CA SER A 118 -3.04 1.33 4.70
C SER A 118 -4.20 2.11 5.33
N VAL A 119 -5.19 1.40 5.88
CA VAL A 119 -6.20 1.96 6.79
C VAL A 119 -6.01 1.37 8.19
N THR A 120 -6.22 2.17 9.23
CA THR A 120 -6.23 1.73 10.64
C THR A 120 -7.67 1.61 11.15
N ALA A 121 -7.90 1.01 12.32
CA ALA A 121 -9.22 0.84 12.91
C ALA A 121 -9.79 2.12 13.56
N GLU A 122 -9.14 3.27 13.38
CA GLU A 122 -9.65 4.59 13.76
C GLU A 122 -10.86 4.95 12.87
N GLU A 123 -12.01 5.27 13.48
CA GLU A 123 -13.25 5.55 12.74
C GLU A 123 -13.08 6.67 11.70
N GLU A 124 -12.42 7.77 12.10
CA GLU A 124 -12.16 8.91 11.22
C GLU A 124 -11.30 8.53 10.00
N ARG A 125 -10.31 7.65 10.19
CA ARG A 125 -9.47 7.19 9.07
C ARG A 125 -10.23 6.26 8.14
N MET A 126 -11.01 5.32 8.68
CA MET A 126 -11.85 4.42 7.90
C MET A 126 -12.85 5.20 7.03
N GLU A 127 -13.55 6.16 7.61
CA GLU A 127 -14.55 7.00 6.90
C GLU A 127 -13.94 7.91 5.83
N ARG A 128 -12.61 8.12 5.84
CA ARG A 128 -11.90 8.87 4.78
C ARG A 128 -11.30 7.95 3.72
N ILE A 129 -10.70 6.82 4.12
CA ILE A 129 -9.93 5.96 3.21
C ILE A 129 -10.82 4.94 2.49
N LEU A 130 -11.78 4.31 3.17
CA LEU A 130 -12.61 3.26 2.57
C LEU A 130 -13.49 3.79 1.41
N PRO A 131 -14.06 5.01 1.46
CA PRO A 131 -14.72 5.58 0.29
C PRO A 131 -13.79 5.73 -0.92
N LEU A 132 -12.51 6.08 -0.71
CA LEU A 132 -11.51 6.16 -1.79
C LEU A 132 -11.21 4.77 -2.37
N VAL A 133 -10.96 3.79 -1.51
CA VAL A 133 -10.75 2.39 -1.91
C VAL A 133 -11.92 1.91 -2.79
N LYS A 134 -13.16 2.16 -2.34
CA LYS A 134 -14.36 1.80 -3.08
C LYS A 134 -14.47 2.54 -4.42
N LYS A 135 -14.28 3.87 -4.42
CA LYS A 135 -14.35 4.74 -5.61
C LYS A 135 -13.39 4.27 -6.71
N HIS A 136 -12.20 3.85 -6.34
CA HIS A 136 -11.15 3.43 -7.27
C HIS A 136 -11.14 1.91 -7.54
N GLY A 137 -12.01 1.13 -6.89
CA GLY A 137 -12.03 -0.33 -7.03
C GLY A 137 -10.73 -1.00 -6.55
N ALA A 138 -10.03 -0.38 -5.61
CA ALA A 138 -8.78 -0.89 -5.04
C ALA A 138 -9.04 -1.95 -3.96
N ALA A 139 -8.00 -2.71 -3.61
CA ALA A 139 -7.95 -3.45 -2.35
C ALA A 139 -7.24 -2.61 -1.28
N VAL A 140 -7.33 -3.02 -0.02
CA VAL A 140 -6.75 -2.26 1.11
C VAL A 140 -6.10 -3.19 2.14
N ILE A 141 -4.96 -2.74 2.68
CA ILE A 141 -4.35 -3.30 3.88
C ILE A 141 -5.00 -2.64 5.11
N GLY A 142 -5.63 -3.45 5.95
CA GLY A 142 -6.14 -3.06 7.26
C GLY A 142 -5.12 -3.35 8.36
N MET A 143 -4.50 -2.32 8.92
CA MET A 143 -3.53 -2.44 9.99
C MET A 143 -4.23 -2.51 11.35
N ALA A 144 -3.92 -3.53 12.15
CA ALA A 144 -4.61 -3.83 13.41
C ALA A 144 -4.19 -2.93 14.60
N ASN A 145 -4.33 -1.62 14.43
CA ASN A 145 -4.16 -0.59 15.45
C ASN A 145 -5.28 0.45 15.35
N ASP A 146 -5.46 1.22 16.42
CA ASP A 146 -6.45 2.29 16.49
C ASP A 146 -5.87 3.52 17.22
N GLU A 147 -6.73 4.44 17.65
CA GLU A 147 -6.36 5.65 18.40
C GLU A 147 -5.63 5.37 19.73
N THR A 148 -5.76 4.16 20.29
CA THR A 148 -5.07 3.73 21.51
C THR A 148 -3.65 3.22 21.24
N GLY A 149 -3.28 3.09 19.96
CA GLY A 149 -1.98 2.63 19.51
C GLY A 149 -1.97 1.14 19.17
N ILE A 150 -0.80 0.51 19.32
CA ILE A 150 -0.59 -0.91 18.98
C ILE A 150 -0.78 -1.74 20.24
N SER A 151 -1.89 -2.50 20.30
CA SER A 151 -2.09 -3.47 21.37
C SER A 151 -1.05 -4.59 21.33
N MET A 152 -0.62 -5.09 22.49
CA MET A 152 0.24 -6.27 22.61
C MET A 152 -0.57 -7.56 22.85
N VAL A 153 -1.90 -7.46 22.93
CA VAL A 153 -2.82 -8.58 23.17
C VAL A 153 -3.37 -9.08 21.83
N PRO A 154 -3.14 -10.35 21.44
CA PRO A 154 -3.59 -10.89 20.15
C PRO A 154 -5.10 -10.76 19.92
N GLU A 155 -5.90 -10.97 20.97
CA GLU A 155 -7.35 -10.92 20.91
C GLU A 155 -7.86 -9.50 20.61
N GLU A 156 -7.18 -8.47 21.11
CA GLU A 156 -7.51 -7.07 20.82
C GLU A 156 -7.19 -6.75 19.35
N ARG A 157 -6.04 -7.19 18.83
CA ARG A 157 -5.70 -7.04 17.40
C ARG A 157 -6.72 -7.73 16.50
N LEU A 158 -7.20 -8.91 16.89
CA LEU A 158 -8.24 -9.64 16.17
C LEU A 158 -9.57 -8.87 16.15
N ALA A 159 -9.94 -8.23 17.26
CA ALA A 159 -11.12 -7.39 17.34
C ALA A 159 -11.01 -6.16 16.40
N LEU A 160 -9.85 -5.51 16.36
CA LEU A 160 -9.58 -4.40 15.43
C LEU A 160 -9.64 -4.84 13.97
N ALA A 161 -9.04 -5.98 13.63
CA ALA A 161 -9.11 -6.55 12.29
C ALA A 161 -10.57 -6.84 11.86
N ARG A 162 -11.39 -7.36 12.77
CA ARG A 162 -12.83 -7.58 12.53
C ARG A 162 -13.55 -6.27 12.25
N ARG A 163 -13.31 -5.24 13.07
CA ARG A 163 -13.89 -3.91 12.90
C ARG A 163 -13.58 -3.32 11.52
N ILE A 164 -12.34 -3.43 11.06
CA ILE A 164 -11.94 -2.96 9.71
C ILE A 164 -12.71 -3.70 8.62
N ILE A 165 -12.83 -5.03 8.73
CA ILE A 165 -13.56 -5.85 7.73
C ILE A 165 -15.05 -5.47 7.70
N GLU A 166 -15.69 -5.34 8.86
CA GLU A 166 -17.10 -4.95 8.98
C GLU A 166 -17.33 -3.57 8.36
N ARG A 167 -16.47 -2.59 8.70
CA ARG A 167 -16.61 -1.24 8.17
C ARG A 167 -16.30 -1.17 6.67
N ALA A 168 -15.33 -1.92 6.17
CA ALA A 168 -15.10 -2.05 4.72
C ALA A 168 -16.33 -2.60 4.00
N ALA A 169 -17.01 -3.59 4.58
CA ALA A 169 -18.25 -4.15 4.04
C ALA A 169 -19.39 -3.12 3.99
N ASP A 170 -19.52 -2.25 5.00
CA ASP A 170 -20.51 -1.15 5.01
C ASP A 170 -20.30 -0.16 3.85
N HIS A 171 -19.05 0.07 3.43
CA HIS A 171 -18.72 0.85 2.23
C HIS A 171 -18.79 0.05 0.93
N GLY A 172 -19.22 -1.23 0.98
CA GLY A 172 -19.37 -2.10 -0.17
C GLY A 172 -18.04 -2.62 -0.74
N ILE A 173 -16.98 -2.65 0.05
CA ILE A 173 -15.72 -3.32 -0.29
C ILE A 173 -15.87 -4.79 0.11
N PRO A 174 -15.67 -5.74 -0.81
CA PRO A 174 -15.82 -7.16 -0.47
C PRO A 174 -14.70 -7.60 0.47
N GLN A 175 -14.98 -8.54 1.36
CA GLN A 175 -14.02 -9.03 2.35
C GLN A 175 -12.70 -9.54 1.72
N HIS A 176 -12.76 -10.12 0.51
CA HIS A 176 -11.54 -10.58 -0.18
C HIS A 176 -10.63 -9.43 -0.62
N ASP A 177 -11.09 -8.18 -0.64
CA ASP A 177 -10.28 -7.01 -0.94
C ASP A 177 -9.70 -6.33 0.31
N VAL A 178 -9.87 -6.95 1.48
CA VAL A 178 -9.29 -6.48 2.74
C VAL A 178 -8.23 -7.48 3.19
N ILE A 179 -6.96 -7.06 3.15
CA ILE A 179 -5.81 -7.83 3.63
C ILE A 179 -5.46 -7.30 5.02
N ILE A 180 -5.35 -8.17 6.04
CA ILE A 180 -5.06 -7.74 7.40
C ILE A 180 -3.56 -7.78 7.68
N ASP A 181 -3.00 -6.66 8.14
CA ASP A 181 -1.68 -6.60 8.75
C ASP A 181 -1.82 -6.64 10.28
N PRO A 182 -1.39 -7.74 10.95
CA PRO A 182 -1.46 -7.89 12.40
C PRO A 182 -0.36 -7.10 13.15
N ILE A 183 0.46 -6.32 12.45
CA ILE A 183 1.55 -5.48 12.97
C ILE A 183 2.68 -6.30 13.58
N ALA A 184 3.67 -6.62 12.75
CA ALA A 184 4.94 -7.18 13.22
C ALA A 184 5.73 -6.12 14.01
N MET A 185 6.14 -6.46 15.23
CA MET A 185 6.95 -5.60 16.09
C MET A 185 8.43 -6.01 16.02
N THR A 186 9.33 -5.05 16.19
CA THR A 186 10.76 -5.34 16.32
C THR A 186 11.02 -6.22 17.55
N VAL A 187 11.79 -7.28 17.36
CA VAL A 187 12.30 -8.10 18.45
C VAL A 187 13.72 -7.63 18.75
N ALA A 188 13.98 -7.23 20.00
CA ALA A 188 15.35 -7.07 20.47
C ALA A 188 15.89 -8.48 20.77
N ALA A 189 16.85 -8.93 19.95
CA ALA A 189 17.61 -10.14 20.18
C ALA A 189 19.02 -9.79 20.67
#